data_AF-A0A1S9AAK3-F1
#
_entry.id   AF-A0A1S9AAK3-F1
#
_cell.length_a   1.000
_cell.length_b   1.000
_cell.length_c   1.000
_cell.angle_alpha   90.00
_cell.angle_beta   90.00
_cell.angle_gamma   90.00
#
_symmetry.space_group_name_H-M   'P 1'
#
loop_
_entity.id
_entity.type
_entity.pdbx_description
1 polymer ?
#
loop_
_entity_poly.entity_id
_entity_poly.type
_entity_poly.pdbx_seq_one_letter_code
_entity_poly.pdbx_strand_id
1 'polypeptide(L)'
;MSQPAIYYSTVNAFYLAFYGRPADPAGMKYWAEQLAKANGDLNAIKAAFAASTEAQVRFGDDSAAERITQIYEQLFDRAPEAGGLAYWVEVISKGHASVADVAIEVLRGAQGGDLKLSSLRQEAVEKFTAAVEASGAGYDGIAAVEAARVLVRAVTPASSKADLDALVKSTTTLTDVATTSPEAVAALGSGEDMLALFETGAGAADPVALVESLAETARGASADAHAMASLKRGGGMKKLLEALPEGMTLKDLIATLGKGGLPAAIKALNLDIEPGKPGKPGKPGSGDGGATGFEFHLADNPSKLVVKAATGLAVADGLTLEDAGSGTPQPTSTDYTGAGMTASGNALSFDGQLDAGLYRMSWTAGTFASADGHLAAGSALFAGGRDGLFVQEGFAVAASTTLGGDLIRSSTEQKNEAFIGVDKLAARVATGGGQDVVVDNGATLTIVVDKIDAGAADLILGFDSGNDKLALEGAAASAIDDNADGKLAWSASATVDAAAEAVAVNVTGQIVLGAAAGLNQTLASLNAALEVGALASGQDLLILATENAGSGAALFLYVNKDDDDQIEADELTQLATFADGAPGQDDIVLVGLTA
;
A
#
# COMPACT_ATOMS: atom_id res chain seq x y z
N MET A 1 -20.01 1.67 46.23
CA MET A 1 -19.19 1.24 45.09
C MET A 1 -18.58 -0.12 45.43
N SER A 2 -18.55 -1.06 44.50
CA SER A 2 -17.81 -2.32 44.69
C SER A 2 -16.31 -2.02 44.87
N GLN A 3 -15.55 -2.87 45.57
CA GLN A 3 -14.12 -2.64 45.78
C GLN A 3 -13.31 -2.41 44.50
N PRO A 4 -13.62 -3.05 43.35
CA PRO A 4 -12.95 -2.72 42.08
C PRO A 4 -13.25 -1.30 41.57
N ALA A 5 -14.49 -0.82 41.69
CA ALA A 5 -14.91 0.46 41.10
C ALA A 5 -14.18 1.69 41.67
N ILE A 6 -13.62 1.61 42.87
CA ILE A 6 -12.81 2.70 43.46
C ILE A 6 -11.50 2.94 42.69
N TYR A 7 -11.05 1.95 41.91
CA TYR A 7 -9.82 2.03 41.12
C TYR A 7 -10.04 2.50 39.68
N TYR A 8 -11.28 2.70 39.21
CA TYR A 8 -11.56 3.10 37.82
C TYR A 8 -10.87 4.41 37.43
N SER A 9 -10.92 5.42 38.29
CA SER A 9 -10.23 6.70 38.05
C SER A 9 -8.71 6.52 38.04
N THR A 10 -8.16 5.66 38.91
CA THR A 10 -6.73 5.34 38.90
C THR A 10 -6.32 4.66 37.59
N VAL A 11 -7.10 3.68 37.10
CA VAL A 11 -6.80 2.99 35.84
C VAL A 11 -6.91 3.95 34.66
N ASN A 12 -7.95 4.79 34.58
CA ASN A 12 -8.04 5.81 33.52
C ASN A 12 -6.85 6.77 33.56
N ALA A 13 -6.36 7.15 34.75
CA ALA A 13 -5.15 7.96 34.88
C ALA A 13 -3.90 7.25 34.33
N PHE A 14 -3.80 5.92 34.42
CA PHE A 14 -2.71 5.16 33.76
C PHE A 14 -2.81 5.19 32.24
N TYR A 15 -4.00 4.95 31.67
CA TYR A 15 -4.19 5.03 30.23
C TYR A 15 -3.95 6.46 29.72
N LEU A 16 -4.39 7.49 30.45
CA LEU A 16 -4.12 8.87 30.09
C LEU A 16 -2.63 9.21 30.21
N ALA A 17 -2.01 8.97 31.37
CA ALA A 17 -0.64 9.41 31.60
C ALA A 17 0.38 8.70 30.71
N PHE A 18 0.23 7.39 30.52
CA PHE A 18 1.21 6.58 29.81
C PHE A 18 0.86 6.43 28.33
N TYR A 19 -0.41 6.18 28.02
CA TYR A 19 -0.86 5.98 26.65
C TYR A 19 -1.60 7.15 26.05
N GLY A 20 -1.85 8.27 26.71
CA GLY A 20 -2.51 9.42 26.08
C GLY A 20 -3.88 9.18 25.48
N ARG A 21 -4.62 8.21 26.02
CA ARG A 21 -5.95 7.88 25.56
C ARG A 21 -6.84 7.46 26.73
N PRO A 22 -8.17 7.41 26.53
CA PRO A 22 -9.08 6.76 27.46
C PRO A 22 -8.85 5.26 27.59
N ALA A 23 -9.13 4.69 28.76
CA ALA A 23 -9.19 3.24 28.93
C ALA A 23 -10.34 2.64 28.10
N ASP A 24 -10.17 1.44 27.58
CA ASP A 24 -11.32 0.68 27.11
C ASP A 24 -12.12 0.14 28.32
N PRO A 25 -13.46 0.00 28.24
CA PRO A 25 -14.25 -0.41 29.41
C PRO A 25 -13.86 -1.78 29.99
N ALA A 26 -13.41 -2.72 29.15
CA ALA A 26 -13.03 -4.05 29.58
C ALA A 26 -11.68 -4.04 30.32
N GLY A 27 -10.67 -3.37 29.76
CA GLY A 27 -9.35 -3.15 30.35
C GLY A 27 -9.44 -2.36 31.64
N MET A 28 -10.28 -1.31 31.70
CA MET A 28 -10.54 -0.56 32.93
C MET A 28 -11.03 -1.49 34.05
N LYS A 29 -12.05 -2.32 33.77
CA LYS A 29 -12.62 -3.26 34.74
C LYS A 29 -11.60 -4.32 35.16
N TYR A 30 -10.90 -4.91 34.20
CA TYR A 30 -9.88 -5.92 34.46
C TYR A 30 -8.80 -5.39 35.40
N TRP A 31 -8.17 -4.25 35.07
CA TRP A 31 -7.10 -3.70 35.89
C TRP A 31 -7.59 -3.22 37.25
N ALA A 32 -8.82 -2.69 37.33
CA ALA A 32 -9.42 -2.33 38.60
C ALA A 32 -9.65 -3.54 39.52
N GLU A 33 -10.01 -4.70 38.96
CA GLU A 33 -10.07 -5.96 39.70
C GLU A 33 -8.70 -6.46 40.15
N GLN A 34 -7.67 -6.33 39.30
CA GLN A 34 -6.29 -6.69 39.68
C GLN A 34 -5.77 -5.81 40.81
N LEU A 35 -6.03 -4.50 40.74
CA LEU A 35 -5.69 -3.55 41.81
C LEU A 35 -6.44 -3.87 43.10
N ALA A 36 -7.72 -4.22 43.04
CA ALA A 36 -8.46 -4.64 44.22
C ALA A 36 -7.85 -5.91 44.85
N LYS A 37 -7.45 -6.90 44.06
CA LYS A 37 -6.79 -8.12 44.54
C LYS A 37 -5.40 -7.85 45.12
N ALA A 38 -4.70 -6.85 44.60
CA ALA A 38 -3.37 -6.44 45.03
C ALA A 38 -3.38 -5.35 46.12
N ASN A 39 -4.54 -5.06 46.73
CA ASN A 39 -4.70 -3.99 47.73
C ASN A 39 -4.17 -2.61 47.26
N GLY A 40 -4.34 -2.31 45.98
CA GLY A 40 -3.93 -1.04 45.37
C GLY A 40 -2.47 -0.99 44.92
N ASP A 41 -1.71 -2.09 44.99
CA ASP A 41 -0.35 -2.13 44.44
C ASP A 41 -0.35 -1.93 42.92
N LEU A 42 0.40 -0.92 42.48
CA LEU A 42 0.49 -0.49 41.08
C LEU A 42 1.56 -1.25 40.28
N ASN A 43 2.42 -2.04 40.93
CA ASN A 43 3.56 -2.67 40.27
C ASN A 43 3.16 -3.55 39.08
N ALA A 44 2.08 -4.34 39.23
CA ALA A 44 1.60 -5.23 38.18
C ALA A 44 1.10 -4.46 36.94
N ILE A 45 0.28 -3.42 37.14
CA ILE A 45 -0.24 -2.61 36.03
C ILE A 45 0.89 -1.82 35.35
N LYS A 46 1.84 -1.26 36.12
CA LYS A 46 3.02 -0.56 35.58
C LYS A 46 3.87 -1.46 34.69
N ALA A 47 4.22 -2.66 35.18
CA ALA A 47 5.01 -3.62 34.43
C ALA A 47 4.29 -4.09 33.17
N ALA A 48 3.00 -4.39 33.27
CA ALA A 48 2.21 -4.83 32.13
C ALA A 48 2.03 -3.74 31.08
N PHE A 49 1.85 -2.48 31.50
CA PHE A 49 1.75 -1.36 30.58
C PHE A 49 3.07 -1.14 29.87
N ALA A 50 4.18 -1.06 30.60
CA ALA A 50 5.51 -0.86 30.02
C ALA A 50 5.93 -1.97 29.03
N ALA A 51 5.47 -3.20 29.26
CA ALA A 51 5.77 -4.36 28.41
C ALA A 51 4.73 -4.61 27.29
N SER A 52 3.70 -3.78 27.17
CA SER A 52 2.61 -4.02 26.22
C SER A 52 3.03 -3.71 24.78
N THR A 53 2.37 -4.37 23.82
CA THR A 53 2.49 -4.00 22.39
C THR A 53 2.13 -2.54 22.16
N GLU A 54 1.16 -2.00 22.90
CA GLU A 54 0.77 -0.60 22.77
C GLU A 54 1.89 0.37 23.21
N ALA A 55 2.65 0.02 24.26
CA ALA A 55 3.81 0.82 24.67
C ALA A 55 4.91 0.80 23.60
N GLN A 56 5.10 -0.33 22.92
CA GLN A 56 6.03 -0.45 21.80
C GLN A 56 5.56 0.37 20.60
N VAL A 57 4.26 0.31 20.26
CA VAL A 57 3.69 1.13 19.18
C VAL A 57 3.78 2.63 19.49
N ARG A 58 3.52 3.02 20.75
CA ARG A 58 3.51 4.43 21.16
C ARG A 58 4.90 5.05 21.23
N PHE A 59 5.87 4.33 21.77
CA PHE A 59 7.18 4.89 22.10
C PHE A 59 8.34 4.32 21.27
N GLY A 60 8.09 3.30 20.43
CA GLY A 60 9.10 2.67 19.58
C GLY A 60 10.45 2.45 20.30
N ASP A 61 11.51 2.88 19.62
CA ASP A 61 12.89 2.87 20.11
C ASP A 61 13.29 4.18 20.81
N ASP A 62 12.33 5.06 21.11
CA ASP A 62 12.59 6.37 21.72
C ASP A 62 13.40 6.22 22.99
N SER A 63 14.36 7.13 23.17
CA SER A 63 15.10 7.27 24.41
C SER A 63 14.17 7.64 25.57
N ALA A 64 14.62 7.40 26.81
CA ALA A 64 13.88 7.82 27.98
C ALA A 64 13.53 9.33 27.93
N ALA A 65 14.44 10.17 27.40
CA ALA A 65 14.24 11.60 27.28
C ALA A 65 13.11 11.96 26.30
N GLU A 66 13.05 11.31 25.14
CA GLU A 66 11.98 11.50 24.15
C GLU A 66 10.63 11.05 24.69
N ARG A 67 10.56 9.87 25.33
CA ARG A 67 9.32 9.38 25.95
C ARG A 67 8.79 10.31 27.03
N ILE A 68 9.67 10.83 27.90
CA ILE A 68 9.29 11.80 28.94
C ILE A 68 8.79 13.09 28.29
N THR A 69 9.43 13.55 27.21
CA THR A 69 9.02 14.75 26.48
C THR A 69 7.60 14.58 25.92
N GLN A 70 7.31 13.46 25.26
CA GLN A 70 5.97 13.14 24.77
C GLN A 70 4.92 13.05 25.89
N ILE A 71 5.27 12.48 27.05
CA ILE A 71 4.38 12.45 28.22
C ILE A 71 4.01 13.87 28.66
N TYR A 72 4.98 14.79 28.70
CA TYR A 72 4.75 16.19 29.07
C TYR A 72 3.91 16.93 28.03
N GLU A 73 4.18 16.76 26.74
CA GLU A 73 3.39 17.36 25.65
C GLU A 73 1.94 16.86 25.70
N GLN A 74 1.76 15.56 25.89
CA GLN A 74 0.45 14.94 25.91
C GLN A 74 -0.35 15.19 27.20
N LEU A 75 0.31 15.43 28.33
CA LEU A 75 -0.36 15.77 29.59
C LEU A 75 -0.58 17.27 29.75
N PHE A 76 0.38 18.10 29.31
CA PHE A 76 0.46 19.52 29.65
C PHE A 76 0.61 20.48 28.46
N ASP A 77 0.72 19.97 27.24
CA ASP A 77 0.89 20.77 26.02
C ASP A 77 2.16 21.65 26.03
N ARG A 78 3.22 21.11 26.63
CA ARG A 78 4.54 21.76 26.72
C ARG A 78 5.64 20.73 26.91
N ALA A 79 6.86 21.09 26.53
CA ALA A 79 8.05 20.31 26.87
C ALA A 79 8.37 20.36 28.38
N PRO A 80 9.06 19.34 28.92
CA PRO A 80 9.57 19.36 30.29
C PRO A 80 10.68 20.40 30.45
N GLU A 81 10.84 20.92 31.66
CA GLU A 81 12.00 21.73 31.99
C GLU A 81 13.28 20.87 31.92
N ALA A 82 14.37 21.43 31.36
CA ALA A 82 15.61 20.68 31.15
C ALA A 82 16.15 19.98 32.42
N GLY A 83 16.04 20.63 33.59
CA GLY A 83 16.44 20.04 34.87
C GLY A 83 15.52 18.90 35.33
N GLY A 84 14.22 19.01 35.06
CA GLY A 84 13.25 17.94 35.36
C GLY A 84 13.45 16.73 34.45
N LEU A 85 13.65 16.97 33.14
CA LEU A 85 13.97 15.92 32.17
C LEU A 85 15.24 15.17 32.55
N ALA A 86 16.31 15.89 32.89
CA ALA A 86 17.57 15.30 33.31
C ALA A 86 17.42 14.43 34.58
N TYR A 87 16.65 14.91 35.56
CA TYR A 87 16.35 14.14 36.77
C TYR A 87 15.63 12.83 36.43
N TRP A 88 14.58 12.88 35.61
CA TRP A 88 13.82 11.68 35.26
C TRP A 88 14.64 10.66 34.46
N VAL A 89 15.45 11.13 33.51
CA VAL A 89 16.38 10.27 32.76
C VAL A 89 17.39 9.61 33.69
N GLU A 90 17.93 10.34 34.66
CA GLU A 90 18.87 9.79 35.65
C GLU A 90 18.21 8.69 36.50
N VAL A 91 17.00 8.93 37.01
CA VAL A 91 16.24 7.95 37.80
C VAL A 91 15.96 6.67 37.01
N ILE A 92 15.59 6.79 35.73
CA ILE A 92 15.37 5.64 34.84
C ILE A 92 16.69 4.90 34.57
N SER A 93 17.77 5.62 34.26
CA SER A 93 19.08 5.02 33.95
C SER A 93 19.66 4.19 35.11
N LYS A 94 19.31 4.56 36.35
CA LYS A 94 19.69 3.84 37.57
C LYS A 94 18.77 2.67 37.91
N GLY A 95 17.72 2.43 37.13
CA GLY A 95 16.72 1.40 37.38
C GLY A 95 15.83 1.69 38.57
N HIS A 96 15.74 2.96 39.02
CA HIS A 96 14.91 3.35 40.17
C HIS A 96 13.44 3.59 39.78
N ALA A 97 13.16 3.83 38.50
CA ALA A 97 11.82 3.98 37.96
C ALA A 97 11.77 3.49 36.52
N SER A 98 10.61 3.00 36.10
CA SER A 98 10.25 2.81 34.70
C SER A 98 9.65 4.10 34.12
N VAL A 99 9.49 4.18 32.80
CA VAL A 99 8.77 5.29 32.15
C VAL A 99 7.31 5.34 32.62
N ALA A 100 6.68 4.19 32.92
CA ALA A 100 5.32 4.12 33.45
C ALA A 100 5.21 4.69 34.88
N ASP A 101 6.26 4.54 35.69
CA ASP A 101 6.35 5.22 36.98
C ASP A 101 6.41 6.74 36.77
N VAL A 102 7.30 7.21 35.89
CA VAL A 102 7.47 8.64 35.61
C VAL A 102 6.17 9.26 35.10
N ALA A 103 5.45 8.61 34.18
CA ALA A 103 4.19 9.13 33.64
C ALA A 103 3.16 9.46 34.73
N ILE A 104 2.97 8.53 35.68
CA ILE A 104 2.02 8.71 36.78
C ILE A 104 2.49 9.76 37.78
N GLU A 105 3.78 9.79 38.10
CA GLU A 105 4.32 10.78 39.02
C GLU A 105 4.30 12.18 38.41
N VAL A 106 4.52 12.31 37.11
CA VAL A 106 4.34 13.57 36.36
C VAL A 106 2.89 14.03 36.42
N LEU A 107 1.92 13.15 36.11
CA LEU A 107 0.49 13.48 36.20
C LEU A 107 0.08 13.93 37.61
N ARG A 108 0.50 13.20 38.65
CA ARG A 108 0.19 13.51 40.05
C ARG A 108 0.90 14.75 40.58
N GLY A 109 2.08 15.02 40.05
CA GLY A 109 2.91 16.19 40.39
C GLY A 109 2.50 17.47 39.69
N ALA A 110 1.48 17.44 38.81
CA ALA A 110 1.00 18.59 38.06
C ALA A 110 0.57 19.74 38.99
N GLN A 111 0.90 20.97 38.61
CA GLN A 111 0.57 22.19 39.37
C GLN A 111 0.10 23.31 38.44
N GLY A 112 -0.59 24.30 38.98
CA GLY A 112 -0.99 25.50 38.21
C GLY A 112 -1.78 25.17 36.93
N GLY A 113 -1.29 25.65 35.79
CA GLY A 113 -1.90 25.41 34.48
C GLY A 113 -1.91 23.93 34.08
N ASP A 114 -0.83 23.20 34.39
CA ASP A 114 -0.68 21.78 34.11
C ASP A 114 -1.75 20.96 34.85
N LEU A 115 -2.00 21.28 36.13
CA LEU A 115 -3.04 20.63 36.93
C LEU A 115 -4.43 20.91 36.35
N LYS A 116 -4.68 22.14 35.90
CA LYS A 116 -5.97 22.48 35.28
C LYS A 116 -6.20 21.66 34.01
N LEU A 117 -5.21 21.62 33.13
CA LEU A 117 -5.31 20.90 31.85
C LEU A 117 -5.41 19.38 32.06
N SER A 118 -4.56 18.81 32.93
CA SER A 118 -4.58 17.38 33.20
C SER A 118 -5.88 16.93 33.86
N SER A 119 -6.48 17.77 34.71
CA SER A 119 -7.80 17.50 35.31
C SER A 119 -8.92 17.48 34.28
N LEU A 120 -8.91 18.41 33.31
CA LEU A 120 -9.88 18.42 32.21
C LEU A 120 -9.70 17.19 31.30
N ARG A 121 -8.45 16.82 30.99
CA ARG A 121 -8.14 15.61 30.22
C ARG A 121 -8.60 14.36 30.96
N GLN A 122 -8.41 14.29 32.28
CA GLN A 122 -8.88 13.19 33.11
C GLN A 122 -10.42 13.09 33.12
N GLU A 123 -11.13 14.21 33.27
CA GLU A 123 -12.60 14.22 33.15
C GLU A 123 -13.06 13.73 31.77
N ALA A 124 -12.40 14.17 30.70
CA ALA A 124 -12.74 13.80 29.33
C ALA A 124 -12.57 12.29 29.10
N VAL A 125 -11.44 11.70 29.51
CA VAL A 125 -11.20 10.26 29.32
C VAL A 125 -12.16 9.41 30.15
N GLU A 126 -12.47 9.81 31.39
CA GLU A 126 -13.43 9.08 32.23
C GLU A 126 -14.84 9.12 31.65
N LYS A 127 -15.27 10.28 31.13
CA LYS A 127 -16.55 10.42 30.42
C LYS A 127 -16.60 9.60 29.15
N PHE A 128 -15.52 9.56 28.39
CA PHE A 128 -15.43 8.75 27.17
C PHE A 128 -15.56 7.26 27.48
N THR A 129 -14.78 6.74 28.44
CA THR A 129 -14.86 5.33 28.85
C THR A 129 -16.28 4.95 29.27
N ALA A 130 -16.94 5.82 30.04
CA ALA A 130 -18.34 5.62 30.42
C ALA A 130 -19.32 5.70 29.24
N ALA A 131 -19.06 6.59 28.27
CA ALA A 131 -19.89 6.74 27.08
C ALA A 131 -19.82 5.51 26.16
N VAL A 132 -18.62 4.95 25.94
CA VAL A 132 -18.41 3.70 25.20
C VAL A 132 -19.13 2.54 25.89
N GLU A 133 -19.01 2.41 27.21
CA GLU A 133 -19.71 1.37 27.96
C GLU A 133 -21.24 1.50 27.86
N ALA A 134 -21.76 2.73 27.96
CA ALA A 134 -23.20 2.98 27.94
C ALA A 134 -23.82 2.81 26.55
N SER A 135 -23.10 3.18 25.49
CA SER A 135 -23.59 3.10 24.11
C SER A 135 -23.35 1.75 23.45
N GLY A 136 -22.34 0.99 23.91
CA GLY A 136 -21.86 -0.20 23.23
C GLY A 136 -21.05 0.10 21.96
N ALA A 137 -20.59 1.34 21.79
CA ALA A 137 -19.75 1.75 20.68
C ALA A 137 -18.45 0.93 20.61
N GLY A 138 -17.96 0.71 19.39
CA GLY A 138 -16.66 0.11 19.14
C GLY A 138 -15.53 0.97 19.72
N TYR A 139 -14.62 0.34 20.45
CA TYR A 139 -13.35 0.90 20.86
C TYR A 139 -12.29 -0.20 20.95
N ASP A 140 -11.98 -0.79 19.80
CA ASP A 140 -11.00 -1.86 19.68
C ASP A 140 -10.13 -1.68 18.42
N GLY A 141 -8.90 -2.18 18.49
CA GLY A 141 -7.91 -2.04 17.43
C GLY A 141 -7.19 -0.68 17.37
N ILE A 142 -6.12 -0.65 16.58
CA ILE A 142 -5.18 0.49 16.52
C ILE A 142 -5.89 1.76 16.01
N ALA A 143 -6.71 1.66 14.96
CA ALA A 143 -7.42 2.83 14.42
C ALA A 143 -8.34 3.50 15.45
N ALA A 144 -9.02 2.71 16.29
CA ALA A 144 -9.89 3.23 17.34
C ALA A 144 -9.09 3.83 18.50
N VAL A 145 -7.93 3.25 18.83
CA VAL A 145 -6.96 3.82 19.79
C VAL A 145 -6.46 5.19 19.33
N GLU A 146 -6.03 5.31 18.07
CA GLU A 146 -5.56 6.59 17.51
C GLU A 146 -6.68 7.63 17.45
N ALA A 147 -7.88 7.23 17.03
CA ALA A 147 -9.07 8.08 17.09
C ALA A 147 -9.38 8.57 18.52
N ALA A 148 -9.15 7.76 19.54
CA ALA A 148 -9.41 8.15 20.93
C ALA A 148 -8.36 9.14 21.49
N ARG A 149 -7.14 9.18 20.94
CA ARG A 149 -6.10 10.16 21.34
C ARG A 149 -6.47 11.58 20.94
N VAL A 150 -7.23 11.74 19.87
CA VAL A 150 -7.78 13.02 19.39
C VAL A 150 -8.56 13.74 20.50
N LEU A 151 -9.26 13.01 21.37
CA LEU A 151 -9.95 13.57 22.53
C LEU A 151 -8.98 14.30 23.47
N VAL A 152 -7.86 13.66 23.81
CA VAL A 152 -6.88 14.23 24.75
C VAL A 152 -6.22 15.47 24.17
N ARG A 153 -5.91 15.45 22.87
CA ARG A 153 -5.33 16.60 22.15
C ARG A 153 -6.32 17.76 22.06
N ALA A 154 -7.59 17.50 21.78
CA ALA A 154 -8.60 18.53 21.61
C ALA A 154 -9.00 19.26 22.89
N VAL A 155 -8.77 18.65 24.06
CA VAL A 155 -9.00 19.30 25.36
C VAL A 155 -7.91 20.34 25.59
N THR A 156 -8.33 21.59 25.76
CA THR A 156 -7.46 22.74 26.02
C THR A 156 -7.72 23.34 27.41
N PRO A 157 -6.86 24.22 27.93
CA PRO A 157 -7.11 24.91 29.20
C PRO A 157 -8.37 25.79 29.21
N ALA A 158 -8.96 26.09 28.04
CA ALA A 158 -10.18 26.87 27.86
C ALA A 158 -11.44 26.00 27.74
N SER A 159 -11.32 24.68 27.61
CA SER A 159 -12.45 23.78 27.42
C SER A 159 -13.48 23.91 28.54
N SER A 160 -14.70 24.21 28.15
CA SER A 160 -15.88 24.23 29.01
C SER A 160 -16.49 22.84 29.14
N LYS A 161 -17.45 22.68 30.05
CA LYS A 161 -18.21 21.43 30.17
C LYS A 161 -18.92 21.04 28.87
N ALA A 162 -19.47 22.02 28.15
CA ALA A 162 -20.13 21.77 26.87
C ALA A 162 -19.14 21.27 25.81
N ASP A 163 -17.92 21.81 25.81
CA ASP A 163 -16.85 21.35 24.91
C ASP A 163 -16.45 19.91 25.22
N LEU A 164 -16.29 19.56 26.51
CA LEU A 164 -15.99 18.18 26.91
C LEU A 164 -17.10 17.21 26.47
N ASP A 165 -18.37 17.59 26.65
CA ASP A 165 -19.50 16.73 26.27
C ASP A 165 -19.59 16.56 24.73
N ALA A 166 -19.29 17.61 23.95
CA ALA A 166 -19.21 17.55 22.50
C ALA A 166 -18.04 16.68 22.01
N LEU A 167 -16.85 16.88 22.58
CA LEU A 167 -15.66 16.09 22.26
C LEU A 167 -15.86 14.60 22.57
N VAL A 168 -16.44 14.27 23.72
CA VAL A 168 -16.74 12.87 24.09
C VAL A 168 -17.70 12.25 23.08
N LYS A 169 -18.77 12.95 22.70
CA LYS A 169 -19.75 12.46 21.72
C LYS A 169 -19.12 12.20 20.35
N SER A 170 -18.35 13.16 19.83
CA SER A 170 -17.73 13.07 18.51
C SER A 170 -16.64 12.01 18.49
N THR A 171 -15.81 11.93 19.53
CA THR A 171 -14.78 10.88 19.65
C THR A 171 -15.43 9.50 19.74
N THR A 172 -16.54 9.33 20.48
CA THR A 172 -17.25 8.04 20.57
C THR A 172 -17.76 7.59 19.20
N THR A 173 -18.23 8.52 18.37
CA THR A 173 -18.57 8.21 16.97
C THR A 173 -17.32 7.79 16.20
N LEU A 174 -16.24 8.55 16.31
CA LEU A 174 -15.02 8.32 15.55
C LEU A 174 -14.41 6.94 15.86
N THR A 175 -14.39 6.52 17.13
CA THR A 175 -13.89 5.19 17.52
C THR A 175 -14.81 4.05 17.07
N ASP A 176 -16.12 4.26 17.08
CA ASP A 176 -17.09 3.29 16.58
C ASP A 176 -16.91 3.03 15.08
N VAL A 177 -16.75 4.12 14.31
CA VAL A 177 -16.40 4.05 12.88
C VAL A 177 -15.03 3.41 12.70
N ALA A 178 -14.02 3.77 13.49
CA ALA A 178 -12.69 3.17 13.40
C ALA A 178 -12.69 1.66 13.66
N THR A 179 -13.58 1.19 14.54
CA THR A 179 -13.70 -0.24 14.87
C THR A 179 -14.40 -1.01 13.74
N THR A 180 -15.39 -0.40 13.09
CA THR A 180 -16.24 -1.06 12.07
C THR A 180 -15.77 -0.83 10.63
N SER A 181 -15.01 0.23 10.40
CA SER A 181 -14.46 0.66 9.10
C SER A 181 -13.13 1.40 9.32
N PRO A 182 -12.07 0.70 9.79
CA PRO A 182 -10.78 1.31 10.14
C PRO A 182 -10.15 2.11 9.00
N GLU A 183 -10.38 1.69 7.75
CA GLU A 183 -9.92 2.38 6.55
C GLU A 183 -10.53 3.79 6.38
N ALA A 184 -11.70 4.05 6.98
CA ALA A 184 -12.34 5.36 6.99
C ALA A 184 -11.57 6.38 7.82
N VAL A 185 -11.08 5.94 8.98
CA VAL A 185 -10.30 6.78 9.88
C VAL A 185 -8.86 6.90 9.40
N ALA A 186 -8.28 5.81 8.85
CA ALA A 186 -6.97 5.88 8.19
C ALA A 186 -6.95 6.88 7.03
N ALA A 187 -8.05 6.97 6.26
CA ALA A 187 -8.18 7.93 5.17
C ALA A 187 -8.23 9.40 5.64
N LEU A 188 -8.62 9.68 6.89
CA LEU A 188 -8.63 11.05 7.43
C LEU A 188 -7.22 11.59 7.64
N GLY A 189 -6.31 10.76 8.14
CA GLY A 189 -4.91 11.13 8.33
C GLY A 189 -4.09 11.09 7.04
N SER A 190 -4.57 10.41 5.99
CA SER A 190 -3.82 10.17 4.74
C SER A 190 -2.40 9.61 4.97
N GLY A 191 -2.23 8.83 6.04
CA GLY A 191 -0.94 8.28 6.48
C GLY A 191 -0.17 9.17 7.47
N GLU A 192 -0.64 10.40 7.72
CA GLU A 192 -0.10 11.30 8.74
C GLU A 192 -0.79 11.12 10.11
N ASP A 193 -0.11 11.57 11.16
CA ASP A 193 -0.66 11.60 12.52
C ASP A 193 -1.89 12.54 12.58
N MET A 194 -3.05 11.98 12.93
CA MET A 194 -4.28 12.75 13.09
C MET A 194 -4.14 13.87 14.15
N LEU A 195 -3.22 13.74 15.11
CA LEU A 195 -2.94 14.79 16.09
C LEU A 195 -2.26 16.00 15.47
N ALA A 196 -1.55 15.85 14.34
CA ALA A 196 -0.94 16.96 13.61
C ALA A 196 -2.01 17.91 13.01
N LEU A 197 -3.25 17.45 12.83
CA LEU A 197 -4.35 18.29 12.35
C LEU A 197 -4.64 19.46 13.32
N PHE A 198 -4.32 19.32 14.60
CA PHE A 198 -4.46 20.37 15.60
C PHE A 198 -3.40 21.47 15.47
N GLU A 199 -2.32 21.22 14.72
CA GLU A 199 -1.30 22.23 14.42
C GLU A 199 -1.64 23.09 13.20
N THR A 200 -2.67 22.70 12.43
CA THR A 200 -3.16 23.52 11.32
C THR A 200 -3.83 24.79 11.84
N GLY A 201 -3.79 25.87 11.05
CA GLY A 201 -4.44 27.14 11.43
C GLY A 201 -5.93 26.98 11.76
N ALA A 202 -6.65 26.10 11.06
CA ALA A 202 -8.05 25.80 11.31
C ALA A 202 -8.25 24.90 12.55
N GLY A 203 -7.43 23.86 12.70
CA GLY A 203 -7.51 22.93 13.83
C GLY A 203 -7.17 23.57 15.17
N ALA A 204 -6.13 24.42 15.21
CA ALA A 204 -5.73 25.16 16.39
C ALA A 204 -6.80 26.18 16.83
N ALA A 205 -7.53 26.76 15.87
CA ALA A 205 -8.53 27.79 16.13
C ALA A 205 -9.83 27.26 16.76
N ASP A 206 -10.28 26.07 16.37
CA ASP A 206 -11.47 25.43 16.95
C ASP A 206 -11.27 23.90 17.06
N PRO A 207 -10.56 23.43 18.12
CA PRO A 207 -10.30 22.00 18.32
C PRO A 207 -11.58 21.16 18.43
N VAL A 208 -12.67 21.73 18.98
CA VAL A 208 -13.95 21.02 19.12
C VAL A 208 -14.57 20.78 17.74
N ALA A 209 -14.64 21.83 16.91
CA ALA A 209 -15.16 21.71 15.55
C ALA A 209 -14.29 20.80 14.67
N LEU A 210 -12.97 20.71 14.92
CA LEU A 210 -12.11 19.76 14.21
C LEU A 210 -12.54 18.30 14.51
N VAL A 211 -12.73 17.93 15.78
CA VAL A 211 -13.14 16.56 16.14
C VAL A 211 -14.54 16.24 15.61
N GLU A 212 -15.47 17.20 15.64
CA GLU A 212 -16.79 17.06 15.03
C GLU A 212 -16.70 16.80 13.52
N SER A 213 -15.83 17.54 12.83
CA SER A 213 -15.61 17.37 11.39
C SER A 213 -14.98 16.03 11.05
N LEU A 214 -14.01 15.56 11.86
CA LEU A 214 -13.38 14.24 11.72
C LEU A 214 -14.42 13.13 11.85
N ALA A 215 -15.25 13.18 12.91
CA ALA A 215 -16.28 12.18 13.17
C ALA A 215 -17.32 12.11 12.03
N GLU A 216 -17.77 13.26 11.51
CA GLU A 216 -18.73 13.30 10.41
C GLU A 216 -18.13 12.84 9.08
N THR A 217 -16.88 13.22 8.80
CA THR A 217 -16.16 12.79 7.59
C THR A 217 -15.91 11.28 7.61
N ALA A 218 -15.48 10.72 8.74
CA ALA A 218 -15.29 9.28 8.91
C ALA A 218 -16.60 8.52 8.64
N ARG A 219 -17.70 8.98 9.24
CA ARG A 219 -19.02 8.36 9.09
C ARG A 219 -19.51 8.44 7.64
N GLY A 220 -19.27 9.55 6.98
CA GLY A 220 -19.57 9.71 5.55
C GLY A 220 -18.75 8.77 4.67
N ALA A 221 -17.46 8.61 4.96
CA ALA A 221 -16.56 7.74 4.23
C ALA A 221 -16.86 6.24 4.47
N SER A 222 -17.22 5.85 5.68
CA SER A 222 -17.56 4.45 6.00
C SER A 222 -18.89 4.00 5.37
N ALA A 223 -19.82 4.93 5.14
CA ALA A 223 -21.12 4.64 4.55
C ALA A 223 -21.10 4.58 3.01
N ASP A 224 -20.04 5.09 2.36
CA ASP A 224 -19.97 5.23 0.91
C ASP A 224 -18.53 5.03 0.38
N ALA A 225 -18.33 3.98 -0.41
CA ALA A 225 -17.03 3.63 -0.99
C ALA A 225 -16.46 4.72 -1.94
N HIS A 226 -17.32 5.52 -2.59
CA HIS A 226 -16.87 6.66 -3.39
C HIS A 226 -16.42 7.82 -2.51
N ALA A 227 -17.09 8.04 -1.38
CA ALA A 227 -16.68 9.02 -0.37
C ALA A 227 -15.32 8.63 0.23
N MET A 228 -15.12 7.34 0.55
CA MET A 228 -13.84 6.78 0.97
C MET A 228 -12.73 7.00 -0.05
N ALA A 229 -12.97 6.65 -1.32
CA ALA A 229 -11.99 6.82 -2.38
C ALA A 229 -11.68 8.29 -2.65
N SER A 230 -12.67 9.17 -2.50
CA SER A 230 -12.49 10.62 -2.65
C SER A 230 -11.70 11.23 -1.50
N LEU A 231 -11.90 10.75 -0.26
CA LEU A 231 -11.11 11.14 0.90
C LEU A 231 -9.64 10.72 0.75
N LYS A 232 -9.40 9.49 0.26
CA LYS A 232 -8.05 8.99 -0.04
C LYS A 232 -7.37 9.77 -1.18
N ARG A 233 -8.08 10.07 -2.27
CA ARG A 233 -7.57 10.89 -3.40
C ARG A 233 -7.32 12.35 -3.03
N GLY A 234 -8.18 12.92 -2.20
CA GLY A 234 -8.10 14.31 -1.74
C GLY A 234 -6.95 14.58 -0.77
N GLY A 235 -6.18 13.55 -0.39
CA GLY A 235 -5.06 13.65 0.54
C GLY A 235 -5.49 13.87 1.99
N GLY A 236 -6.65 13.35 2.39
CA GLY A 236 -7.14 13.32 3.76
C GLY A 236 -7.64 14.66 4.30
N MET A 237 -7.89 14.70 5.61
CA MET A 237 -8.47 15.85 6.30
C MET A 237 -7.51 17.05 6.32
N LYS A 238 -6.20 16.84 6.36
CA LYS A 238 -5.22 17.95 6.37
C LYS A 238 -5.33 18.82 5.13
N LYS A 239 -5.30 18.24 3.94
CA LYS A 239 -5.49 19.00 2.69
C LYS A 239 -6.87 19.66 2.62
N LEU A 240 -7.89 19.02 3.18
CA LEU A 240 -9.24 19.57 3.30
C LEU A 240 -9.25 20.84 4.17
N LEU A 241 -8.53 20.84 5.29
CA LEU A 241 -8.35 22.00 6.18
C LEU A 241 -7.52 23.10 5.52
N GLU A 242 -6.47 22.75 4.78
CA GLU A 242 -5.60 23.69 4.06
C GLU A 242 -6.30 24.33 2.85
N ALA A 243 -7.31 23.66 2.27
CA ALA A 243 -8.09 24.13 1.14
C ALA A 243 -9.35 24.92 1.52
N LEU A 244 -9.57 25.24 2.81
CA LEU A 244 -10.73 26.02 3.24
C LEU A 244 -10.73 27.42 2.59
N PRO A 245 -11.80 27.81 1.86
CA PRO A 245 -11.90 29.14 1.26
C PRO A 245 -11.82 30.25 2.32
N GLU A 246 -11.27 31.42 1.94
CA GLU A 246 -11.25 32.58 2.83
C GLU A 246 -12.66 32.91 3.36
N GLY A 247 -12.83 32.85 4.69
CA GLY A 247 -14.09 33.11 5.39
C GLY A 247 -14.95 31.88 5.69
N MET A 248 -14.59 30.68 5.20
CA MET A 248 -15.27 29.43 5.58
C MET A 248 -14.70 28.89 6.90
N THR A 249 -15.58 28.61 7.86
CA THR A 249 -15.19 28.02 9.16
C THR A 249 -15.40 26.50 9.18
N LEU A 250 -14.79 25.81 10.16
CA LEU A 250 -15.07 24.39 10.41
C LEU A 250 -16.56 24.12 10.70
N LYS A 251 -17.25 25.08 11.30
CA LYS A 251 -18.71 24.98 11.54
C LYS A 251 -19.50 25.03 10.23
N ASP A 252 -19.03 25.79 9.25
CA ASP A 252 -19.62 25.82 7.91
C ASP A 252 -19.36 24.50 7.16
N LEU A 253 -18.17 23.90 7.35
CA LEU A 253 -17.84 22.58 6.83
C LEU A 253 -18.75 21.49 7.44
N ILE A 254 -18.92 21.48 8.77
CA ILE A 254 -19.84 20.56 9.47
C ILE A 254 -21.27 20.73 8.96
N ALA A 255 -21.73 21.98 8.82
CA ALA A 255 -23.06 22.26 8.29
C ALA A 255 -23.25 21.77 6.85
N THR A 256 -22.17 21.76 6.05
CA THR A 256 -22.16 21.25 4.67
C THR A 256 -22.21 19.72 4.66
N LEU A 257 -21.37 19.06 5.47
CA LEU A 257 -21.38 17.61 5.66
C LEU A 257 -22.76 17.13 6.13
N GLY A 258 -23.38 17.81 7.09
CA GLY A 258 -24.71 17.45 7.61
C GLY A 258 -25.86 17.63 6.61
N LYS A 259 -25.71 18.51 5.60
CA LYS A 259 -26.76 18.74 4.58
C LYS A 259 -26.62 17.84 3.34
N GLY A 260 -25.40 17.41 2.99
CA GLY A 260 -25.14 16.72 1.72
C GLY A 260 -24.01 15.68 1.74
N GLY A 261 -23.48 15.31 2.91
CA GLY A 261 -22.42 14.32 3.07
C GLY A 261 -21.05 14.77 2.56
N LEU A 262 -20.09 13.84 2.56
CA LEU A 262 -18.71 14.09 2.11
C LEU A 262 -18.62 14.60 0.66
N PRO A 263 -19.44 14.14 -0.31
CA PRO A 263 -19.46 14.72 -1.65
C PRO A 263 -19.83 16.21 -1.70
N ALA A 264 -20.77 16.67 -0.85
CA ALA A 264 -21.13 18.08 -0.78
C ALA A 264 -20.02 18.94 -0.15
N ALA A 265 -19.28 18.38 0.81
CA ALA A 265 -18.10 19.04 1.39
C ALA A 265 -16.95 19.13 0.38
N ILE A 266 -16.64 18.05 -0.33
CA ILE A 266 -15.63 18.03 -1.41
C ILE A 266 -15.97 19.05 -2.50
N LYS A 267 -17.25 19.13 -2.91
CA LYS A 267 -17.74 20.13 -3.87
C LYS A 267 -17.69 21.56 -3.34
N ALA A 268 -18.01 21.79 -2.06
CA ALA A 268 -17.96 23.12 -1.46
C ALA A 268 -16.52 23.65 -1.32
N LEU A 269 -15.55 22.75 -1.23
CA LEU A 269 -14.12 23.06 -1.15
C LEU A 269 -13.43 23.06 -2.53
N ASN A 270 -14.19 22.87 -3.61
CA ASN A 270 -13.68 22.84 -4.99
C ASN A 270 -12.52 21.85 -5.19
N LEU A 271 -12.55 20.72 -4.48
CA LEU A 271 -11.65 19.58 -4.65
C LEU A 271 -12.19 18.76 -5.83
N ASP A 272 -11.64 18.96 -7.03
CA ASP A 272 -12.22 18.46 -8.29
C ASP A 272 -12.27 16.92 -8.34
N ILE A 273 -13.46 16.34 -8.14
CA ILE A 273 -13.76 14.90 -8.31
C ILE A 273 -15.18 14.78 -8.88
N GLU A 274 -15.32 14.35 -10.14
CA GLU A 274 -16.56 13.76 -10.66
C GLU A 274 -16.30 12.38 -11.31
N PRO A 275 -17.04 11.32 -10.89
CA PRO A 275 -17.11 10.02 -11.57
C PRO A 275 -18.44 9.80 -12.32
N GLY A 276 -18.41 9.09 -13.45
CA GLY A 276 -19.60 8.66 -14.22
C GLY A 276 -20.43 7.58 -13.49
N LYS A 277 -21.76 7.65 -13.63
CA LYS A 277 -22.79 6.97 -12.80
C LYS A 277 -23.07 5.49 -13.17
N PRO A 278 -23.45 4.59 -12.22
CA PRO A 278 -23.72 3.16 -12.45
C PRO A 278 -25.21 2.72 -12.38
N GLY A 279 -25.53 1.52 -12.92
CA GLY A 279 -26.82 0.82 -12.80
C GLY A 279 -26.83 -0.28 -11.72
N LYS A 280 -28.01 -0.56 -11.13
CA LYS A 280 -28.25 -1.29 -9.86
C LYS A 280 -27.96 -2.82 -9.83
N PRO A 281 -27.82 -3.42 -8.61
CA PRO A 281 -27.15 -4.70 -8.35
C PRO A 281 -28.06 -5.90 -8.02
N GLY A 282 -27.52 -7.11 -8.15
CA GLY A 282 -28.01 -8.36 -7.55
C GLY A 282 -27.02 -8.92 -6.50
N LYS A 283 -27.56 -9.47 -5.40
CA LYS A 283 -26.87 -10.01 -4.20
C LYS A 283 -26.71 -11.57 -4.31
N PRO A 284 -26.05 -12.29 -3.39
CA PRO A 284 -24.66 -12.77 -3.48
C PRO A 284 -24.53 -14.31 -3.42
N GLY A 285 -23.40 -14.85 -3.88
CA GLY A 285 -22.96 -16.23 -3.64
C GLY A 285 -21.49 -16.25 -3.22
N SER A 286 -21.20 -17.05 -2.19
CA SER A 286 -20.00 -17.18 -1.37
C SER A 286 -18.77 -17.82 -2.04
N GLY A 287 -17.56 -17.38 -1.67
CA GLY A 287 -16.33 -18.20 -1.79
C GLY A 287 -15.03 -17.41 -1.98
N ASP A 288 -14.26 -17.28 -0.90
CA ASP A 288 -12.81 -17.04 -0.73
C ASP A 288 -11.97 -16.16 -1.68
N GLY A 289 -11.39 -15.10 -1.09
CA GLY A 289 -9.93 -14.91 -0.96
C GLY A 289 -9.10 -14.44 -2.16
N GLY A 290 -8.39 -13.30 -2.03
CA GLY A 290 -7.24 -12.96 -2.87
C GLY A 290 -6.84 -11.48 -2.82
N ALA A 291 -5.61 -11.20 -2.38
CA ALA A 291 -5.05 -9.87 -2.10
C ALA A 291 -4.77 -9.02 -3.37
N THR A 292 -4.74 -7.68 -3.25
CA THR A 292 -4.45 -6.74 -4.35
C THR A 292 -3.07 -6.05 -4.23
N GLY A 293 -2.08 -6.68 -3.60
CA GLY A 293 -0.71 -6.14 -3.50
C GLY A 293 0.22 -6.76 -4.54
N PHE A 294 1.10 -5.94 -5.14
CA PHE A 294 2.14 -6.37 -6.10
C PHE A 294 3.47 -6.63 -5.39
N GLU A 295 4.09 -7.80 -5.64
CA GLU A 295 5.40 -8.18 -5.09
C GLU A 295 6.47 -8.18 -6.19
N PHE A 296 7.68 -7.70 -5.87
CA PHE A 296 8.86 -7.76 -6.74
C PHE A 296 9.90 -8.71 -6.14
N HIS A 297 10.36 -9.70 -6.90
CA HIS A 297 11.35 -10.68 -6.41
C HIS A 297 12.76 -10.35 -6.90
N LEU A 298 13.70 -10.15 -5.97
CA LEU A 298 15.11 -9.90 -6.27
C LEU A 298 15.80 -11.22 -6.74
N ALA A 299 16.31 -11.28 -7.97
CA ALA A 299 17.07 -12.40 -8.55
C ALA A 299 18.54 -12.39 -8.11
N ASP A 300 19.17 -13.56 -8.10
CA ASP A 300 20.51 -13.85 -7.61
C ASP A 300 20.76 -13.43 -6.14
N ASN A 301 20.09 -14.17 -5.25
CA ASN A 301 20.56 -14.54 -3.91
C ASN A 301 21.02 -13.40 -2.97
N PRO A 302 20.09 -12.65 -2.34
CA PRO A 302 20.32 -12.11 -1.02
C PRO A 302 19.71 -13.10 -0.02
N SER A 303 20.36 -14.24 0.24
CA SER A 303 20.05 -15.09 1.41
C SER A 303 20.33 -14.38 2.76
N LYS A 304 20.26 -13.05 2.77
CA LYS A 304 20.66 -12.12 3.83
C LYS A 304 19.82 -10.83 3.89
N LEU A 305 18.83 -10.58 3.03
CA LEU A 305 17.90 -9.46 3.25
C LEU A 305 16.95 -9.88 4.38
N VAL A 306 17.13 -9.28 5.56
CA VAL A 306 16.28 -9.57 6.72
C VAL A 306 15.59 -8.27 7.12
N VAL A 307 14.31 -8.15 6.78
CA VAL A 307 13.45 -7.12 7.37
C VAL A 307 13.14 -7.55 8.80
N LYS A 308 13.70 -6.81 9.77
CA LYS A 308 13.54 -7.11 11.20
C LYS A 308 12.30 -6.47 11.84
N ALA A 309 11.50 -5.69 11.10
CA ALA A 309 10.37 -4.93 11.66
C ALA A 309 9.15 -4.82 10.72
N ALA A 310 7.98 -4.59 11.30
CA ALA A 310 6.68 -4.53 10.61
C ALA A 310 6.43 -3.26 9.75
N THR A 311 7.45 -2.40 9.53
CA THR A 311 7.31 -1.04 8.99
C THR A 311 8.43 -0.64 8.00
N GLY A 312 8.74 -1.49 7.02
CA GLY A 312 9.71 -1.14 5.97
C GLY A 312 11.16 -1.02 6.47
N LEU A 313 12.07 -0.70 5.56
CA LEU A 313 13.53 -0.80 5.74
C LEU A 313 14.11 -0.08 6.97
N ALA A 314 15.06 -0.72 7.65
CA ALA A 314 15.70 -0.19 8.84
C ALA A 314 16.97 0.63 8.52
N VAL A 315 16.90 1.94 8.85
CA VAL A 315 17.93 2.82 9.47
C VAL A 315 18.80 3.79 8.64
N ALA A 316 18.51 4.17 7.38
CA ALA A 316 19.15 5.38 6.82
C ALA A 316 18.45 5.99 5.60
N ASP A 317 18.49 7.32 5.54
CA ASP A 317 18.39 8.09 4.30
C ASP A 317 19.38 7.55 3.25
N GLY A 318 18.95 7.39 2.01
CA GLY A 318 19.74 6.97 0.86
C GLY A 318 19.09 5.95 -0.07
N LEU A 319 17.80 5.63 0.07
CA LEU A 319 17.09 4.80 -0.92
C LEU A 319 16.45 5.66 -2.00
N THR A 320 16.85 5.44 -3.25
CA THR A 320 16.24 6.10 -4.41
C THR A 320 15.60 5.07 -5.33
N LEU A 321 14.45 5.43 -5.89
CA LEU A 321 13.82 4.71 -7.00
C LEU A 321 13.68 5.67 -8.18
N GLU A 322 14.18 5.25 -9.32
CA GLU A 322 14.07 6.00 -10.57
C GLU A 322 13.73 5.05 -11.72
N ASP A 323 13.09 5.60 -12.74
CA ASP A 323 12.97 4.95 -14.03
C ASP A 323 14.36 4.78 -14.65
N ALA A 324 14.74 3.54 -15.01
CA ALA A 324 16.11 3.23 -15.41
C ALA A 324 16.45 3.73 -16.82
N GLY A 325 15.45 3.98 -17.67
CA GLY A 325 15.62 4.49 -19.03
C GLY A 325 15.77 6.02 -19.08
N SER A 326 14.96 6.73 -18.30
CA SER A 326 14.88 8.20 -18.30
C SER A 326 15.58 8.87 -17.12
N GLY A 327 15.86 8.14 -16.04
CA GLY A 327 16.38 8.69 -14.78
C GLY A 327 15.34 9.53 -14.01
N THR A 328 14.06 9.46 -14.42
CA THR A 328 12.99 10.22 -13.77
C THR A 328 12.68 9.62 -12.40
N PRO A 329 12.66 10.43 -11.32
CA PRO A 329 12.22 9.95 -10.02
C PRO A 329 10.75 9.52 -10.07
N GLN A 330 10.49 8.30 -9.64
CA GLN A 330 9.14 7.80 -9.34
C GLN A 330 8.73 8.36 -7.96
N PRO A 331 7.44 8.33 -7.52
CA PRO A 331 6.95 9.05 -6.33
C PRO A 331 7.98 9.14 -5.19
N THR A 332 8.20 10.38 -4.75
CA THR A 332 9.49 11.02 -4.47
C THR A 332 10.52 10.23 -3.67
N SER A 333 11.68 10.02 -4.31
CA SER A 333 12.93 9.42 -3.84
C SER A 333 13.71 10.17 -2.74
N THR A 334 13.06 10.92 -1.85
CA THR A 334 13.72 11.34 -0.61
C THR A 334 13.24 10.44 0.51
N ASP A 335 13.81 9.24 0.48
CA ASP A 335 13.77 8.19 1.49
C ASP A 335 12.45 7.46 1.67
N TYR A 336 12.37 6.30 0.99
CA TYR A 336 11.40 5.24 1.26
C TYR A 336 11.62 4.64 2.67
N THR A 337 11.49 5.46 3.70
CA THR A 337 11.52 5.05 5.10
C THR A 337 10.08 4.86 5.58
N GLY A 338 9.49 3.69 5.24
CA GLY A 338 8.63 3.01 6.22
C GLY A 338 7.13 2.86 5.97
N ALA A 339 6.54 3.31 4.85
CA ALA A 339 5.11 3.04 4.57
C ALA A 339 4.74 2.96 3.08
N GLY A 340 5.74 2.74 2.23
CA GLY A 340 5.59 2.59 0.78
C GLY A 340 6.22 1.32 0.21
N MET A 341 6.92 0.53 1.04
CA MET A 341 7.75 -0.58 0.62
C MET A 341 8.06 -1.52 1.79
N THR A 342 7.58 -2.75 1.72
CA THR A 342 7.88 -3.86 2.62
C THR A 342 8.88 -4.80 1.94
N ALA A 343 9.60 -5.61 2.73
CA ALA A 343 10.35 -6.72 2.17
C ALA A 343 10.13 -7.96 3.02
N SER A 344 10.02 -9.12 2.37
CA SER A 344 9.79 -10.41 2.99
C SER A 344 10.61 -11.46 2.27
N GLY A 345 11.59 -12.06 2.95
CA GLY A 345 12.55 -12.96 2.29
C GLY A 345 13.37 -12.23 1.21
N ASN A 346 13.24 -12.66 -0.04
CA ASN A 346 13.84 -12.00 -1.22
C ASN A 346 12.85 -11.11 -1.99
N ALA A 347 11.63 -10.93 -1.48
CA ALA A 347 10.60 -10.09 -2.09
C ALA A 347 10.62 -8.69 -1.48
N LEU A 348 10.39 -7.69 -2.32
CA LEU A 348 10.20 -6.29 -2.00
C LEU A 348 8.82 -5.90 -2.54
N SER A 349 7.92 -5.42 -1.71
CA SER A 349 6.54 -5.12 -2.10
C SER A 349 6.25 -3.66 -1.82
N PHE A 350 5.66 -2.92 -2.77
CA PHE A 350 5.40 -1.49 -2.62
C PHE A 350 3.93 -1.25 -2.23
N ASP A 351 3.66 -0.28 -1.35
CA ASP A 351 2.29 0.00 -0.85
C ASP A 351 1.42 0.77 -1.87
N GLY A 352 1.95 0.97 -3.08
CA GLY A 352 1.27 1.49 -4.27
C GLY A 352 1.62 0.68 -5.51
N GLN A 353 0.87 0.90 -6.59
CA GLN A 353 1.11 0.24 -7.86
C GLN A 353 2.06 1.09 -8.70
N LEU A 354 3.21 0.53 -9.10
CA LEU A 354 4.06 1.11 -10.14
C LEU A 354 3.42 0.85 -11.51
N ASP A 355 3.59 1.81 -12.42
CA ASP A 355 3.34 1.58 -13.84
C ASP A 355 4.26 0.44 -14.32
N ALA A 356 3.91 -0.23 -15.41
CA ALA A 356 4.79 -1.25 -15.96
C ALA A 356 6.09 -0.57 -16.43
N GLY A 357 7.24 -0.96 -15.86
CA GLY A 357 8.48 -0.25 -16.10
C GLY A 357 9.74 -1.02 -15.75
N LEU A 358 10.89 -0.44 -16.11
CA LEU A 358 12.22 -0.87 -15.68
C LEU A 358 12.75 0.15 -14.68
N TYR A 359 13.05 -0.31 -13.47
CA TYR A 359 13.41 0.56 -12.36
C TYR A 359 14.80 0.28 -11.84
N ARG A 360 15.48 1.35 -11.43
CA ARG A 360 16.73 1.29 -10.68
C ARG A 360 16.46 1.68 -9.24
N MET A 361 16.68 0.72 -8.34
CA MET A 361 16.76 0.99 -6.92
C MET A 361 18.21 1.12 -6.52
N SER A 362 18.57 2.24 -5.89
CA SER A 362 19.92 2.47 -5.37
C SER A 362 19.87 2.74 -3.88
N TRP A 363 20.90 2.28 -3.16
CA TRP A 363 21.02 2.45 -1.72
C TRP A 363 22.44 2.76 -1.27
N THR A 364 22.56 3.47 -0.16
CA THR A 364 23.85 3.73 0.49
C THR A 364 24.18 2.64 1.51
N ALA A 365 25.43 2.61 2.00
CA ALA A 365 25.84 1.63 2.98
C ALA A 365 25.08 1.88 4.30
N GLY A 366 24.37 0.87 4.80
CA GLY A 366 23.53 1.01 5.99
C GLY A 366 22.02 1.00 5.72
N THR A 367 21.57 1.29 4.49
CA THR A 367 20.14 1.36 4.12
C THR A 367 19.38 0.04 4.34
N PHE A 368 20.04 -1.10 4.12
CA PHE A 368 19.46 -2.43 4.39
C PHE A 368 20.23 -3.16 5.50
N ALA A 369 19.53 -3.59 6.54
CA ALA A 369 20.05 -4.48 7.56
C ALA A 369 20.09 -5.93 7.06
N SER A 370 21.09 -6.69 7.49
CA SER A 370 21.24 -8.13 7.22
C SER A 370 21.61 -8.88 8.50
N ALA A 371 21.57 -10.21 8.45
CA ALA A 371 22.00 -11.05 9.57
C ALA A 371 23.47 -10.83 9.99
N ASP A 372 24.32 -10.34 9.08
CA ASP A 372 25.75 -10.12 9.31
C ASP A 372 26.11 -8.63 9.56
N GLY A 373 25.13 -7.76 9.73
CA GLY A 373 25.33 -6.32 9.91
C GLY A 373 24.49 -5.49 8.93
N HIS A 374 25.13 -4.71 8.05
CA HIS A 374 24.46 -3.93 7.02
C HIS A 374 24.98 -4.31 5.63
N LEU A 375 24.11 -4.23 4.62
CA LEU A 375 24.53 -4.30 3.23
C LEU A 375 25.41 -3.09 2.90
N ALA A 376 26.46 -3.33 2.11
CA ALA A 376 27.23 -2.26 1.49
C ALA A 376 26.35 -1.48 0.51
N ALA A 377 26.75 -0.24 0.19
CA ALA A 377 26.09 0.55 -0.84
C ALA A 377 26.01 -0.24 -2.16
N GLY A 378 24.90 -0.10 -2.87
CA GLY A 378 24.64 -0.88 -4.06
C GLY A 378 23.42 -0.40 -4.82
N SER A 379 23.12 -1.11 -5.90
CA SER A 379 21.93 -0.88 -6.71
C SER A 379 21.44 -2.20 -7.28
N ALA A 380 20.13 -2.30 -7.49
CA ALA A 380 19.49 -3.41 -8.17
C ALA A 380 18.60 -2.87 -9.30
N LEU A 381 18.54 -3.61 -10.39
CA LEU A 381 17.57 -3.41 -11.45
C LEU A 381 16.44 -4.42 -11.28
N PHE A 382 15.22 -3.96 -11.51
CA PHE A 382 14.05 -4.80 -11.51
C PHE A 382 12.99 -4.22 -12.44
N ALA A 383 12.03 -5.05 -12.84
CA ALA A 383 10.97 -4.66 -13.74
C ALA A 383 9.65 -5.33 -13.36
N GLY A 384 8.55 -4.80 -13.90
CA GLY A 384 7.18 -5.21 -13.59
C GLY A 384 6.30 -3.99 -13.31
N GLY A 385 5.05 -4.22 -12.92
CA GLY A 385 4.07 -3.16 -12.69
C GLY A 385 2.78 -3.39 -13.47
N ARG A 386 2.03 -2.32 -13.72
CA ARG A 386 0.73 -2.40 -14.43
C ARG A 386 0.62 -1.44 -15.58
N ASP A 387 -0.03 -1.94 -16.63
CA ASP A 387 -0.57 -1.13 -17.71
C ASP A 387 -2.02 -1.56 -17.96
N GLY A 388 -2.96 -0.67 -17.63
CA GLY A 388 -4.40 -0.93 -17.80
C GLY A 388 -4.90 -2.18 -17.06
N LEU A 389 -5.35 -3.19 -17.83
CA LEU A 389 -5.79 -4.50 -17.31
C LEU A 389 -4.65 -5.50 -17.11
N PHE A 390 -3.46 -5.23 -17.66
CA PHE A 390 -2.32 -6.12 -17.64
C PHE A 390 -1.41 -5.78 -16.48
N VAL A 391 -0.95 -6.83 -15.83
CA VAL A 391 -0.25 -6.74 -14.59
C VAL A 391 0.89 -7.74 -14.62
N GLN A 392 2.11 -7.22 -14.70
CA GLN A 392 3.33 -8.02 -14.69
C GLN A 392 3.87 -8.09 -13.26
N GLU A 393 3.93 -9.30 -12.70
CA GLU A 393 4.62 -9.57 -11.45
C GLU A 393 6.09 -9.17 -11.58
N GLY A 394 6.63 -8.62 -10.48
CA GLY A 394 7.94 -8.02 -10.51
C GLY A 394 9.07 -9.04 -10.49
N PHE A 395 10.07 -8.85 -11.35
CA PHE A 395 11.28 -9.68 -11.41
C PHE A 395 12.54 -8.84 -11.47
N ALA A 396 13.65 -9.35 -10.92
CA ALA A 396 14.91 -8.63 -11.01
C ALA A 396 15.65 -8.88 -12.30
N VAL A 397 16.49 -7.91 -12.63
CA VAL A 397 17.30 -7.88 -13.82
C VAL A 397 18.76 -7.92 -13.39
N ALA A 398 19.52 -8.88 -13.94
CA ALA A 398 20.91 -9.12 -13.58
C ALA A 398 21.86 -8.08 -14.21
N ALA A 399 21.55 -7.58 -15.39
CA ALA A 399 22.34 -6.59 -16.12
C ALA A 399 21.49 -5.78 -17.09
N SER A 400 21.96 -4.59 -17.46
CA SER A 400 21.38 -3.80 -18.56
C SER A 400 22.41 -3.57 -19.67
N THR A 401 21.99 -3.77 -20.91
CA THR A 401 22.78 -3.55 -22.12
C THR A 401 22.15 -2.44 -22.96
N THR A 402 22.97 -1.45 -23.34
CA THR A 402 22.54 -0.38 -24.23
C THR A 402 22.58 -0.84 -25.69
N LEU A 403 21.48 -0.67 -26.41
CA LEU A 403 21.37 -1.06 -27.82
C LEU A 403 22.01 0.00 -28.73
N GLY A 404 23.06 -0.40 -29.45
CA GLY A 404 23.74 0.47 -30.41
C GLY A 404 24.06 -0.27 -31.71
N GLY A 405 23.23 -0.08 -32.73
CA GLY A 405 23.56 -0.22 -34.16
C GLY A 405 23.93 -1.59 -34.74
N ASP A 406 24.04 -2.67 -33.95
CA ASP A 406 24.26 -4.04 -34.45
C ASP A 406 23.49 -5.07 -33.60
N LEU A 407 23.26 -6.27 -34.16
CA LEU A 407 22.60 -7.41 -33.51
C LEU A 407 23.27 -7.74 -32.17
N ILE A 408 22.56 -7.55 -31.06
CA ILE A 408 23.01 -7.98 -29.74
C ILE A 408 22.41 -9.36 -29.48
N ARG A 409 23.26 -10.38 -29.47
CA ARG A 409 22.91 -11.72 -29.01
C ARG A 409 23.35 -11.84 -27.57
N SER A 410 22.40 -11.91 -26.63
CA SER A 410 22.75 -12.40 -25.29
C SER A 410 23.04 -13.89 -25.41
N SER A 411 24.31 -14.29 -25.30
CA SER A 411 24.71 -15.70 -25.37
C SER A 411 24.58 -16.42 -24.03
N THR A 412 23.87 -15.83 -23.06
CA THR A 412 23.73 -16.35 -21.69
C THR A 412 22.26 -16.27 -21.23
N GLU A 413 21.42 -17.06 -21.90
CA GLU A 413 19.96 -17.25 -21.70
C GLU A 413 19.53 -17.81 -20.32
N GLN A 414 20.29 -17.60 -19.26
CA GLN A 414 19.95 -18.09 -17.91
C GLN A 414 19.73 -16.95 -16.90
N LYS A 415 19.78 -15.70 -17.34
CA LYS A 415 19.64 -14.53 -16.47
C LYS A 415 18.79 -13.48 -17.14
N ASN A 416 17.84 -12.96 -16.38
CA ASN A 416 17.01 -11.81 -16.71
C ASN A 416 17.90 -10.60 -17.10
N GLU A 417 17.79 -10.12 -18.34
CA GLU A 417 18.57 -9.01 -18.88
C GLU A 417 17.66 -7.85 -19.34
N ALA A 418 18.11 -6.60 -19.19
CA ALA A 418 17.43 -5.43 -19.74
C ALA A 418 18.16 -4.89 -20.98
N PHE A 419 17.43 -4.69 -22.06
CA PHE A 419 17.90 -4.08 -23.30
C PHE A 419 17.32 -2.68 -23.42
N ILE A 420 18.18 -1.65 -23.42
CA ILE A 420 17.73 -0.26 -23.41
C ILE A 420 18.13 0.40 -24.73
N GLY A 421 17.14 0.78 -25.54
CA GLY A 421 17.33 1.56 -26.75
C GLY A 421 17.98 2.91 -26.45
N VAL A 422 19.02 3.28 -27.21
CA VAL A 422 19.51 4.67 -27.26
C VAL A 422 19.61 5.09 -28.73
N ASP A 423 19.15 6.30 -29.01
CA ASP A 423 19.09 6.89 -30.35
C ASP A 423 18.15 6.14 -31.34
N LYS A 424 17.91 6.75 -32.51
CA LYS A 424 17.05 6.20 -33.59
C LYS A 424 17.72 5.08 -34.40
N LEU A 425 18.55 4.25 -33.76
CA LEU A 425 19.31 3.22 -34.45
C LEU A 425 18.53 1.91 -34.43
N ALA A 426 18.39 1.27 -35.59
CA ALA A 426 17.74 -0.02 -35.66
C ALA A 426 18.50 -1.05 -34.83
N ALA A 427 17.76 -1.84 -34.05
CA ALA A 427 18.33 -2.87 -33.20
C ALA A 427 17.56 -4.18 -33.37
N ARG A 428 18.27 -5.28 -33.23
CA ARG A 428 17.69 -6.62 -33.21
C ARG A 428 18.16 -7.32 -31.96
N VAL A 429 17.21 -7.82 -31.18
CA VAL A 429 17.42 -8.34 -29.84
C VAL A 429 16.80 -9.71 -29.76
N ALA A 430 17.58 -10.73 -29.39
CA ALA A 430 17.03 -12.06 -29.11
C ALA A 430 16.69 -12.16 -27.62
N THR A 431 15.43 -12.49 -27.36
CA THR A 431 14.84 -12.72 -26.03
C THR A 431 14.22 -14.13 -26.02
N GLY A 432 13.93 -14.70 -24.86
CA GLY A 432 13.36 -16.05 -24.77
C GLY A 432 14.11 -17.04 -23.86
N GLY A 433 14.99 -16.55 -22.99
CA GLY A 433 15.56 -17.33 -21.91
C GLY A 433 15.63 -16.52 -20.61
N GLY A 434 14.80 -16.85 -19.63
CA GLY A 434 14.59 -16.02 -18.43
C GLY A 434 13.51 -14.95 -18.65
N GLN A 435 13.34 -14.05 -17.68
CA GLN A 435 12.41 -12.91 -17.80
C GLN A 435 13.22 -11.68 -18.23
N ASP A 436 13.11 -11.28 -19.50
CA ASP A 436 13.88 -10.14 -20.01
C ASP A 436 13.04 -8.86 -20.06
N VAL A 437 13.73 -7.72 -20.17
CA VAL A 437 13.09 -6.41 -20.33
C VAL A 437 13.63 -5.73 -21.56
N VAL A 438 12.74 -5.22 -22.40
CA VAL A 438 13.10 -4.49 -23.60
C VAL A 438 12.48 -3.11 -23.55
N VAL A 439 13.32 -2.08 -23.51
CA VAL A 439 12.89 -0.67 -23.45
C VAL A 439 13.18 -0.02 -24.78
N ASP A 440 12.14 0.28 -25.56
CA ASP A 440 12.28 1.12 -26.73
C ASP A 440 12.20 2.62 -26.38
N ASN A 441 13.14 3.39 -26.92
CA ASN A 441 13.22 4.84 -26.75
C ASN A 441 13.16 5.56 -28.12
N GLY A 442 12.43 4.99 -29.08
CA GLY A 442 12.23 5.56 -30.43
C GLY A 442 13.20 5.02 -31.50
N ALA A 443 13.68 3.79 -31.33
CA ALA A 443 14.40 3.05 -32.35
C ALA A 443 13.44 2.35 -33.33
N THR A 444 13.97 1.60 -34.28
CA THR A 444 13.20 0.55 -34.98
C THR A 444 13.73 -0.77 -34.43
N LEU A 445 12.88 -1.49 -33.69
CA LEU A 445 13.28 -2.65 -32.93
C LEU A 445 12.74 -3.94 -33.55
N THR A 446 13.57 -4.97 -33.60
CA THR A 446 13.12 -6.34 -33.85
C THR A 446 13.45 -7.21 -32.65
N ILE A 447 12.42 -7.61 -31.92
CA ILE A 447 12.50 -8.53 -30.78
C ILE A 447 12.35 -9.94 -31.35
N VAL A 448 13.26 -10.85 -31.01
CA VAL A 448 13.33 -12.19 -31.59
C VAL A 448 13.09 -13.21 -30.50
N VAL A 449 12.04 -14.02 -30.65
CA VAL A 449 11.77 -15.17 -29.78
C VAL A 449 12.14 -16.42 -30.56
N ASP A 450 13.29 -17.01 -30.27
CA ASP A 450 13.79 -18.20 -30.99
C ASP A 450 13.54 -19.52 -30.25
N LYS A 451 13.14 -19.43 -28.97
CA LYS A 451 12.80 -20.53 -28.06
C LYS A 451 11.57 -20.18 -27.23
N ILE A 452 10.81 -21.21 -26.86
CA ILE A 452 9.69 -21.12 -25.91
C ILE A 452 10.14 -21.78 -24.62
N ASP A 453 10.16 -21.01 -23.53
CA ASP A 453 10.43 -21.52 -22.19
C ASP A 453 9.26 -21.10 -21.29
N ALA A 454 8.59 -22.07 -20.66
CA ALA A 454 7.47 -21.82 -19.76
C ALA A 454 7.86 -21.02 -18.50
N GLY A 455 9.16 -20.94 -18.19
CA GLY A 455 9.70 -20.08 -17.15
C GLY A 455 10.15 -18.69 -17.62
N ALA A 456 10.10 -18.41 -18.93
CA ALA A 456 10.44 -17.13 -19.52
C ALA A 456 9.19 -16.30 -19.75
N ALA A 457 9.27 -15.00 -19.47
CA ALA A 457 8.18 -14.06 -19.70
C ALA A 457 8.76 -12.65 -19.81
N ASP A 458 8.77 -12.10 -21.02
CA ASP A 458 9.44 -10.83 -21.29
C ASP A 458 8.50 -9.64 -21.05
N LEU A 459 9.06 -8.53 -20.58
CA LEU A 459 8.38 -7.24 -20.48
C LEU A 459 8.91 -6.29 -21.56
N ILE A 460 8.02 -5.82 -22.43
CA ILE A 460 8.34 -4.94 -23.54
C ILE A 460 7.70 -3.58 -23.26
N LEU A 461 8.50 -2.52 -23.24
CA LEU A 461 8.09 -1.15 -22.93
C LEU A 461 8.24 -0.28 -24.16
N GLY A 462 7.18 0.44 -24.53
CA GLY A 462 7.21 1.45 -25.59
C GLY A 462 7.16 0.89 -27.02
N PHE A 463 6.56 -0.27 -27.25
CA PHE A 463 6.50 -0.90 -28.57
C PHE A 463 5.77 -0.03 -29.62
N ASP A 464 6.45 0.33 -30.70
CA ASP A 464 5.92 1.19 -31.78
C ASP A 464 5.32 0.35 -32.92
N SER A 465 4.01 0.07 -32.86
CA SER A 465 3.30 -0.72 -33.87
C SER A 465 3.48 -0.16 -35.29
N GLY A 466 3.82 -1.04 -36.23
CA GLY A 466 4.15 -0.70 -37.61
C GLY A 466 5.61 -0.32 -37.87
N ASN A 467 6.37 0.03 -36.84
CA ASN A 467 7.82 0.30 -36.91
C ASN A 467 8.62 -0.86 -36.30
N ASP A 468 8.18 -1.35 -35.14
CA ASP A 468 8.78 -2.49 -34.45
C ASP A 468 8.21 -3.83 -34.90
N LYS A 469 8.98 -4.90 -34.65
CA LYS A 469 8.60 -6.27 -34.99
C LYS A 469 8.90 -7.25 -33.86
N LEU A 470 7.99 -8.20 -33.67
CA LEU A 470 8.22 -9.42 -32.92
C LEU A 470 8.41 -10.58 -33.91
N ALA A 471 9.63 -11.08 -34.01
CA ALA A 471 10.00 -12.16 -34.90
C ALA A 471 10.08 -13.48 -34.12
N LEU A 472 9.21 -14.43 -34.44
CA LEU A 472 9.31 -15.81 -33.98
C LEU A 472 10.28 -16.54 -34.91
N GLU A 473 11.34 -17.13 -34.35
CA GLU A 473 12.39 -17.82 -35.09
C GLU A 473 12.59 -19.26 -34.59
N GLY A 474 13.32 -20.06 -35.38
CA GLY A 474 13.81 -21.36 -34.93
C GLY A 474 12.71 -22.28 -34.42
N ALA A 475 12.88 -22.78 -33.19
CA ALA A 475 11.96 -23.73 -32.58
C ALA A 475 10.59 -23.12 -32.27
N ALA A 476 10.54 -21.84 -31.90
CA ALA A 476 9.29 -21.14 -31.65
C ALA A 476 8.45 -21.02 -32.93
N ALA A 477 9.10 -20.64 -34.04
CA ALA A 477 8.42 -20.56 -35.34
C ALA A 477 7.91 -21.94 -35.79
N SER A 478 8.73 -22.99 -35.66
CA SER A 478 8.34 -24.35 -36.07
C SER A 478 7.22 -24.97 -35.23
N ALA A 479 7.03 -24.53 -33.98
CA ALA A 479 5.96 -25.03 -33.13
C ALA A 479 4.60 -24.47 -33.56
N ILE A 480 4.55 -23.20 -33.98
CA ILE A 480 3.30 -22.50 -34.27
C ILE A 480 2.86 -22.65 -35.74
N ASP A 481 3.80 -22.88 -36.66
CA ASP A 481 3.51 -23.10 -38.09
C ASP A 481 3.03 -24.53 -38.36
N ASP A 482 1.82 -24.84 -37.91
CA ASP A 482 1.17 -26.16 -38.03
C ASP A 482 1.10 -26.63 -39.49
N ASN A 483 0.92 -25.70 -40.43
CA ASN A 483 0.74 -26.00 -41.84
C ASN A 483 2.05 -25.94 -42.67
N ALA A 484 3.14 -25.46 -42.05
CA ALA A 484 4.48 -25.30 -42.63
C ALA A 484 4.55 -24.37 -43.85
N ASP A 485 3.70 -23.33 -43.95
CA ASP A 485 3.73 -22.35 -45.04
C ASP A 485 4.56 -21.09 -44.73
N GLY A 486 5.11 -21.01 -43.52
CA GLY A 486 5.95 -19.92 -43.04
C GLY A 486 5.17 -18.64 -42.71
N LYS A 487 3.86 -18.72 -42.45
CA LYS A 487 3.01 -17.58 -42.06
C LYS A 487 2.13 -17.94 -40.87
N LEU A 488 1.61 -16.92 -40.19
CA LEU A 488 0.59 -17.09 -39.17
C LEU A 488 -0.81 -16.98 -39.78
N ALA A 489 -1.60 -18.05 -39.70
CA ALA A 489 -3.03 -18.02 -39.96
C ALA A 489 -3.79 -17.41 -38.77
N TRP A 490 -4.06 -16.10 -38.83
CA TRP A 490 -4.86 -15.40 -37.81
C TRP A 490 -6.35 -15.72 -37.92
N SER A 491 -6.96 -16.18 -36.82
CA SER A 491 -8.41 -16.30 -36.68
C SER A 491 -9.08 -14.92 -36.74
N ALA A 492 -10.17 -14.85 -37.50
CA ALA A 492 -11.00 -13.65 -37.61
C ALA A 492 -12.02 -13.49 -36.46
N SER A 493 -12.14 -14.51 -35.60
CA SER A 493 -13.13 -14.58 -34.52
C SER A 493 -12.50 -15.13 -33.25
N ALA A 494 -13.14 -14.83 -32.11
CA ALA A 494 -12.76 -15.40 -30.82
C ALA A 494 -13.14 -16.87 -30.66
N THR A 495 -14.10 -17.35 -31.47
CA THR A 495 -14.28 -18.79 -31.71
C THR A 495 -13.24 -19.22 -32.74
N VAL A 496 -12.23 -19.95 -32.28
CA VAL A 496 -11.06 -20.35 -33.06
C VAL A 496 -11.45 -21.52 -33.96
N ASP A 497 -10.95 -21.54 -35.20
CA ASP A 497 -11.11 -22.67 -36.11
C ASP A 497 -9.88 -23.59 -36.10
N ALA A 498 -10.03 -24.82 -36.60
CA ALA A 498 -8.97 -25.83 -36.55
C ALA A 498 -7.74 -25.53 -37.44
N ALA A 499 -7.80 -24.50 -38.29
CA ALA A 499 -6.71 -24.08 -39.16
C ALA A 499 -6.02 -22.79 -38.68
N ALA A 500 -6.48 -22.21 -37.57
CA ALA A 500 -5.90 -21.01 -37.00
C ALA A 500 -4.64 -21.36 -36.21
N GLU A 501 -3.58 -20.59 -36.46
CA GLU A 501 -2.29 -20.67 -35.75
C GLU A 501 -2.14 -19.50 -34.77
N ALA A 502 -2.96 -18.45 -34.94
CA ALA A 502 -2.98 -17.30 -34.05
C ALA A 502 -4.39 -16.72 -33.87
N VAL A 503 -4.65 -16.04 -32.77
CA VAL A 503 -5.88 -15.27 -32.52
C VAL A 503 -5.57 -13.99 -31.76
N ALA A 504 -6.24 -12.89 -32.14
CA ALA A 504 -6.21 -11.64 -31.40
C ALA A 504 -7.56 -11.42 -30.71
N VAL A 505 -7.55 -11.15 -29.41
CA VAL A 505 -8.77 -11.05 -28.60
C VAL A 505 -8.72 -9.89 -27.62
N ASN A 506 -9.85 -9.21 -27.44
CA ASN A 506 -9.98 -8.21 -26.40
C ASN A 506 -10.42 -8.84 -25.08
N VAL A 507 -9.66 -8.58 -24.03
CA VAL A 507 -10.01 -9.01 -22.67
C VAL A 507 -10.72 -7.88 -21.90
N THR A 508 -11.64 -8.27 -21.03
CA THR A 508 -12.38 -7.35 -20.15
C THR A 508 -12.06 -7.56 -18.66
N GLY A 509 -11.43 -8.68 -18.34
CA GLY A 509 -10.93 -9.00 -16.99
C GLY A 509 -9.44 -8.67 -16.88
N GLN A 510 -8.97 -8.58 -15.63
CA GLN A 510 -7.56 -8.36 -15.35
C GLN A 510 -6.75 -9.59 -15.76
N ILE A 511 -5.59 -9.35 -16.38
CA ILE A 511 -4.61 -10.36 -16.75
C ILE A 511 -3.40 -10.17 -15.84
N VAL A 512 -3.10 -11.17 -15.00
CA VAL A 512 -1.96 -11.16 -14.08
C VAL A 512 -0.93 -12.17 -14.57
N LEU A 513 0.30 -11.71 -14.74
CA LEU A 513 1.37 -12.34 -15.51
C LEU A 513 2.60 -12.48 -14.64
N GLY A 514 3.28 -13.62 -14.71
CA GLY A 514 4.34 -13.96 -13.76
C GLY A 514 4.37 -15.42 -13.33
N ALA A 515 5.24 -15.74 -12.37
CA ALA A 515 5.81 -17.08 -12.26
C ALA A 515 4.93 -18.14 -11.58
N ALA A 516 3.81 -17.81 -10.89
CA ALA A 516 2.88 -18.86 -10.42
C ALA A 516 1.53 -18.42 -9.80
N ALA A 517 1.33 -17.17 -9.36
CA ALA A 517 0.22 -16.87 -8.42
C ALA A 517 -1.02 -16.19 -9.04
N GLY A 518 -0.91 -15.61 -10.24
CA GLY A 518 -1.99 -14.86 -10.90
C GLY A 518 -2.82 -15.63 -11.94
N LEU A 519 -2.40 -16.84 -12.32
CA LEU A 519 -2.91 -17.54 -13.51
C LEU A 519 -4.42 -17.79 -13.48
N ASN A 520 -5.03 -18.07 -12.33
CA ASN A 520 -6.47 -18.33 -12.27
C ASN A 520 -7.32 -17.14 -12.77
N GLN A 521 -6.87 -15.90 -12.53
CA GLN A 521 -7.57 -14.70 -13.02
C GLN A 521 -7.33 -14.50 -14.52
N THR A 522 -6.14 -14.82 -15.00
CA THR A 522 -5.77 -14.81 -16.42
C THR A 522 -6.55 -15.85 -17.21
N LEU A 523 -6.60 -17.09 -16.74
CA LEU A 523 -7.36 -18.19 -17.34
C LEU A 523 -8.85 -17.86 -17.37
N ALA A 524 -9.42 -17.31 -16.30
CA ALA A 524 -10.82 -16.88 -16.29
C ALA A 524 -11.10 -15.79 -17.34
N SER A 525 -10.18 -14.84 -17.50
CA SER A 525 -10.31 -13.76 -18.49
C SER A 525 -10.15 -14.26 -19.92
N LEU A 526 -9.24 -15.21 -20.17
CA LEU A 526 -9.02 -15.82 -21.49
C LEU A 526 -10.16 -16.77 -21.87
N ASN A 527 -10.58 -17.68 -20.98
CA ASN A 527 -11.72 -18.57 -21.20
C ASN A 527 -13.05 -17.82 -21.35
N ALA A 528 -13.17 -16.61 -20.80
CA ALA A 528 -14.33 -15.75 -21.05
C ALA A 528 -14.27 -15.05 -22.42
N ALA A 529 -13.08 -14.91 -22.99
CA ALA A 529 -12.84 -14.14 -24.21
C ALA A 529 -12.68 -15.03 -25.44
N LEU A 530 -12.29 -16.30 -25.30
CA LEU A 530 -11.94 -17.23 -26.39
C LEU A 530 -12.68 -18.56 -26.26
N GLU A 531 -13.01 -19.16 -27.40
CA GLU A 531 -13.50 -20.55 -27.49
C GLU A 531 -12.52 -21.36 -28.36
N VAL A 532 -11.82 -22.31 -27.73
CA VAL A 532 -10.73 -23.09 -28.36
C VAL A 532 -11.13 -24.52 -28.76
N GLY A 533 -12.39 -24.93 -28.53
CA GLY A 533 -12.84 -26.32 -28.71
C GLY A 533 -12.85 -26.88 -30.13
N ALA A 534 -12.39 -26.12 -31.13
CA ALA A 534 -12.15 -26.63 -32.47
C ALA A 534 -10.72 -27.16 -32.66
N LEU A 535 -9.80 -26.82 -31.75
CA LEU A 535 -8.41 -27.29 -31.77
C LEU A 535 -8.35 -28.70 -31.17
N ALA A 536 -7.56 -29.58 -31.77
CA ALA A 536 -7.34 -30.95 -31.30
C ALA A 536 -6.14 -31.03 -30.33
N SER A 537 -6.08 -32.11 -29.57
CA SER A 537 -4.98 -32.39 -28.64
C SER A 537 -3.65 -32.42 -29.39
N GLY A 538 -2.71 -31.63 -28.90
CA GLY A 538 -1.39 -31.37 -29.47
C GLY A 538 -1.34 -30.22 -30.47
N GLN A 539 -2.44 -29.51 -30.75
CA GLN A 539 -2.41 -28.29 -31.56
C GLN A 539 -2.05 -27.06 -30.71
N ASP A 540 -1.28 -26.18 -31.33
CA ASP A 540 -0.78 -24.95 -30.71
C ASP A 540 -1.54 -23.73 -31.25
N LEU A 541 -1.68 -22.68 -30.42
CA LEU A 541 -2.31 -21.43 -30.80
C LEU A 541 -1.58 -20.25 -30.17
N LEU A 542 -1.18 -19.29 -30.99
CA LEU A 542 -0.65 -18.02 -30.51
C LEU A 542 -1.80 -17.07 -30.15
N ILE A 543 -1.88 -16.63 -28.89
CA ILE A 543 -2.95 -15.75 -28.40
C ILE A 543 -2.38 -14.36 -28.11
N LEU A 544 -2.83 -13.36 -28.87
CA LEU A 544 -2.61 -11.94 -28.56
C LEU A 544 -3.82 -11.38 -27.82
N ALA A 545 -3.68 -11.18 -26.50
CA ALA A 545 -4.71 -10.58 -25.67
C ALA A 545 -4.46 -9.06 -25.54
N THR A 546 -5.47 -8.25 -25.84
CA THR A 546 -5.39 -6.77 -25.79
C THR A 546 -6.52 -6.19 -24.95
N GLU A 547 -6.34 -4.97 -24.42
CA GLU A 547 -7.45 -4.24 -23.80
C GLU A 547 -8.25 -3.43 -24.83
N ASN A 548 -9.54 -3.20 -24.58
CA ASN A 548 -10.44 -2.46 -25.50
C ASN A 548 -10.01 -1.00 -25.79
N ALA A 549 -9.06 -0.43 -25.03
CA ALA A 549 -8.56 0.94 -25.15
C ALA A 549 -7.09 1.05 -25.64
N GLY A 550 -6.38 -0.07 -25.80
CA GLY A 550 -5.20 -0.21 -26.66
C GLY A 550 -3.82 0.27 -26.17
N SER A 551 -3.49 0.26 -24.87
CA SER A 551 -2.11 0.49 -24.40
C SER A 551 -1.38 -0.80 -24.02
N GLY A 552 -2.06 -1.69 -23.26
CA GLY A 552 -1.49 -2.95 -22.79
C GLY A 552 -1.88 -4.18 -23.61
N ALA A 553 -0.95 -5.14 -23.73
CA ALA A 553 -1.20 -6.44 -24.35
C ALA A 553 -0.35 -7.55 -23.74
N ALA A 554 -0.74 -8.80 -23.96
CA ALA A 554 0.07 -9.97 -23.64
C ALA A 554 -0.02 -11.02 -24.75
N LEU A 555 1.10 -11.69 -25.00
CA LEU A 555 1.23 -12.77 -25.98
C LEU A 555 1.45 -14.09 -25.25
N PHE A 556 0.64 -15.08 -25.58
CA PHE A 556 0.72 -16.42 -25.04
C PHE A 556 0.82 -17.44 -26.15
N LEU A 557 1.46 -18.57 -25.85
CA LEU A 557 1.32 -19.81 -26.59
C LEU A 557 0.41 -20.74 -25.79
N TYR A 558 -0.70 -21.16 -26.40
CA TYR A 558 -1.57 -22.19 -25.89
C TYR A 558 -1.29 -23.51 -26.60
N VAL A 559 -1.23 -24.62 -25.86
CA VAL A 559 -1.05 -25.99 -26.37
C VAL A 559 -2.17 -26.84 -25.79
N ASN A 560 -3.15 -27.22 -26.60
CA ASN A 560 -4.26 -28.06 -26.15
C ASN A 560 -3.71 -29.45 -25.80
N LYS A 561 -3.83 -29.91 -24.55
CA LYS A 561 -3.31 -31.20 -24.12
C LYS A 561 -4.37 -32.29 -24.06
N ASP A 562 -5.62 -31.97 -23.76
CA ASP A 562 -6.62 -32.99 -23.41
C ASP A 562 -8.02 -32.84 -24.02
N ASP A 563 -8.25 -31.86 -24.90
CA ASP A 563 -9.49 -31.65 -25.66
C ASP A 563 -10.73 -31.38 -24.78
N ASP A 564 -10.57 -30.67 -23.67
CA ASP A 564 -11.68 -30.39 -22.75
C ASP A 564 -12.42 -29.04 -23.01
N ASP A 565 -12.05 -28.36 -24.09
CA ASP A 565 -12.54 -27.05 -24.54
C ASP A 565 -12.22 -25.88 -23.59
N GLN A 566 -11.33 -26.05 -22.60
CA GLN A 566 -10.89 -25.01 -21.68
C GLN A 566 -9.40 -24.75 -21.83
N ILE A 567 -9.00 -23.50 -21.59
CA ILE A 567 -7.60 -23.13 -21.45
C ILE A 567 -7.20 -23.39 -20.00
N GLU A 568 -6.28 -24.33 -19.79
CA GLU A 568 -5.74 -24.66 -18.48
C GLU A 568 -4.35 -24.04 -18.22
N ALA A 569 -3.94 -24.05 -16.95
CA ALA A 569 -2.69 -23.41 -16.51
C ALA A 569 -1.44 -24.07 -17.13
N ASP A 570 -1.44 -25.39 -17.29
CA ASP A 570 -0.30 -26.11 -17.82
C ASP A 570 -0.26 -26.13 -19.35
N GLU A 571 -1.33 -25.68 -20.00
CA GLU A 571 -1.45 -25.54 -21.46
C GLU A 571 -1.00 -24.17 -21.96
N LEU A 572 -0.87 -23.20 -21.06
CA LEU A 572 -0.56 -21.82 -21.41
C LEU A 572 0.89 -21.46 -21.06
N THR A 573 1.65 -21.00 -22.04
CA THR A 573 2.98 -20.41 -21.87
C THR A 573 2.91 -18.92 -22.19
N GLN A 574 3.32 -18.07 -21.25
CA GLN A 574 3.48 -16.64 -21.51
C GLN A 574 4.75 -16.40 -22.33
N LEU A 575 4.66 -15.57 -23.37
CA LEU A 575 5.82 -15.18 -24.18
C LEU A 575 6.25 -13.76 -23.83
N ALA A 576 5.32 -12.81 -23.87
CA ALA A 576 5.62 -11.40 -23.63
C ALA A 576 4.43 -10.63 -23.09
N THR A 577 4.72 -9.56 -22.35
CA THR A 577 3.78 -8.49 -21.98
C THR A 577 4.25 -7.19 -22.58
N PHE A 578 3.32 -6.42 -23.09
CA PHE A 578 3.57 -5.14 -23.72
C PHE A 578 2.91 -4.06 -22.89
N ALA A 579 3.68 -3.04 -22.55
CA ALA A 579 3.21 -1.84 -21.88
C ALA A 579 3.64 -0.60 -22.66
N ASP A 580 2.81 0.44 -22.59
CA ASP A 580 3.01 1.69 -23.33
C ASP A 580 3.10 1.48 -24.86
N GLY A 581 2.34 0.52 -25.39
CA GLY A 581 2.28 0.20 -26.82
C GLY A 581 2.05 -1.28 -27.07
N ALA A 582 1.11 -1.64 -27.93
CA ALA A 582 0.74 -3.03 -28.23
C ALA A 582 1.01 -3.39 -29.70
N PRO A 583 1.46 -4.63 -30.00
CA PRO A 583 1.68 -5.07 -31.37
C PRO A 583 0.35 -5.25 -32.12
N GLY A 584 0.35 -4.92 -33.41
CA GLY A 584 -0.67 -5.37 -34.34
C GLY A 584 -0.37 -6.78 -34.88
N GLN A 585 -1.34 -7.38 -35.58
CA GLN A 585 -1.17 -8.71 -36.21
C GLN A 585 0.00 -8.71 -37.20
N ASP A 586 0.19 -7.62 -37.95
CA ASP A 586 1.28 -7.46 -38.93
C ASP A 586 2.66 -7.19 -38.29
N ASP A 587 2.71 -7.01 -36.97
CA ASP A 587 3.94 -6.78 -36.22
C ASP A 587 4.56 -8.09 -35.72
N ILE A 588 3.79 -9.18 -35.71
CA ILE A 588 4.24 -10.51 -35.28
C ILE A 588 4.46 -11.38 -36.52
N VAL A 589 5.70 -11.86 -36.71
CA VAL A 589 6.12 -12.53 -37.95
C VAL A 589 6.88 -13.82 -37.66
N LEU A 590 6.67 -14.84 -38.50
CA LEU A 590 7.53 -16.03 -38.54
C LEU A 590 8.75 -15.75 -39.42
N VAL A 591 9.94 -16.12 -38.93
CA VAL A 591 11.21 -15.91 -39.65
C VAL A 591 12.05 -17.19 -39.63
N GLY A 592 12.74 -17.44 -40.75
CA GLY A 592 13.70 -18.55 -40.84
C GLY A 592 13.11 -19.91 -41.17
N LEU A 593 11.79 -20.02 -41.35
CA LEU A 593 11.14 -21.20 -41.91
C LEU A 593 11.21 -21.15 -43.44
N THR A 594 11.80 -22.17 -44.06
CA THR A 594 11.70 -22.35 -45.51
C THR A 594 10.40 -23.08 -45.80
N ALA A 595 9.48 -22.43 -46.52
CA ALA A 595 8.29 -23.04 -47.10
C ALA A 595 8.60 -24.19 -48.08
#